data_AF-A0A183EMX3-F1
#
_entry.id   AF-A0A183EMX3-F1
#
_cell.length_a   1.000
_cell.length_b   1.000
_cell.length_c   1.000
_cell.angle_alpha   90.00
_cell.angle_beta   90.00
_cell.angle_gamma   90.00
#
_symmetry.space_group_name_H-M   'P 1'
#
loop_
_entity.id
_entity.type
_entity.pdbx_description
1 polymer ?
#
loop_
_entity_poly.entity_id
_entity_poly.type
_entity_poly.pdbx_seq_one_letter_code
_entity_poly.pdbx_strand_id
1 'polypeptide(L)'
;MAYHHMTLLINADPTVLKRSLSSPFSDKIITNATRSVRAPSLGYLAQEVPDISVEEVMDILMKSFKKQYLDTKVLVLSENLTDDAQFPGLLECERELRSWDWIYGRTPQFTLPLYSDRIRVEQGIVTESAENPKLIGNRLPQDLFQAYLGFSVEPLLGIDLAKQLAHWKAYLRETPTGYDPKIVALQATVVTAFFGALLYPLIAYFTGDSSVVSEKKRAV
;
A
#
# COMPACT_ATOMS: atom_id res chain seq x y z
N MET A 1 13.66 -29.03 -12.59
CA MET A 1 14.23 -28.68 -11.27
C MET A 1 13.10 -28.26 -10.35
N ALA A 2 13.24 -28.48 -9.05
CA ALA A 2 12.33 -27.96 -8.03
C ALA A 2 13.10 -26.96 -7.16
N TYR A 3 12.48 -25.82 -6.86
CA TYR A 3 13.06 -24.77 -6.04
C TYR A 3 12.13 -24.46 -4.87
N HIS A 4 12.66 -24.59 -3.65
CA HIS A 4 11.94 -24.25 -2.43
C HIS A 4 12.55 -22.97 -1.84
N HIS A 5 11.76 -21.90 -1.81
CA HIS A 5 12.15 -20.65 -1.16
C HIS A 5 11.41 -20.46 0.16
N MET A 6 12.02 -19.75 1.09
CA MET A 6 11.41 -19.32 2.34
C MET A 6 11.91 -17.93 2.73
N THR A 7 11.22 -17.30 3.67
CA THR A 7 11.63 -16.04 4.28
C THR A 7 11.90 -16.26 5.76
N LEU A 8 13.01 -15.73 6.27
CA LEU A 8 13.31 -15.63 7.70
C LEU A 8 13.32 -14.16 8.09
N LEU A 9 12.49 -13.79 9.06
CA LEU A 9 12.45 -12.42 9.57
C LEU A 9 13.58 -12.24 10.59
N ILE A 10 14.56 -11.39 10.25
CA ILE A 10 15.74 -11.16 11.09
C ILE A 10 15.49 -9.95 11.99
N ASN A 11 15.44 -8.76 11.40
CA ASN A 11 15.16 -7.49 12.09
C ASN A 11 14.09 -6.68 11.32
N ALA A 12 12.98 -7.32 10.98
CA ALA A 12 11.90 -6.70 10.22
C ALA A 12 11.03 -5.81 11.12
N ASP A 13 10.62 -4.63 10.63
CA ASP A 13 9.65 -3.78 11.34
C ASP A 13 8.23 -4.39 11.24
N PRO A 14 7.66 -4.89 12.35
CA PRO A 14 6.34 -5.53 12.34
C PRO A 14 5.21 -4.54 12.04
N THR A 15 5.41 -3.25 12.33
CA THR A 15 4.43 -2.19 12.07
C THR A 15 4.33 -1.93 10.57
N VAL A 16 5.47 -1.76 9.90
CA VAL A 16 5.52 -1.60 8.44
C VAL A 16 4.95 -2.84 7.75
N LEU A 17 5.38 -4.04 8.15
CA LEU A 17 4.90 -5.28 7.56
C LEU A 17 3.38 -5.43 7.70
N LYS A 18 2.85 -5.24 8.92
CA LYS A 18 1.40 -5.31 9.17
C LYS A 18 0.63 -4.30 8.33
N ARG A 19 1.14 -3.06 8.22
CA ARG A 19 0.48 -2.01 7.43
C ARG A 19 0.46 -2.36 5.94
N SER A 20 1.59 -2.82 5.39
CA SER A 20 1.72 -3.17 3.96
C SER A 20 0.83 -4.35 3.56
N LEU A 21 0.57 -5.30 4.47
CA LEU A 21 -0.27 -6.47 4.21
C LEU A 21 -1.76 -6.25 4.55
N SER A 22 -2.11 -5.09 5.15
CA SER A 22 -3.49 -4.78 5.55
C SER A 22 -4.22 -4.00 4.47
N SER A 23 -4.74 -4.71 3.46
CA SER A 23 -5.58 -4.09 2.42
C SER A 23 -6.93 -3.61 2.99
N PRO A 24 -7.36 -2.37 2.73
CA PRO A 24 -8.70 -1.87 3.11
C PRO A 24 -9.83 -2.45 2.23
N PHE A 25 -9.49 -3.26 1.24
CA PHE A 25 -10.42 -3.86 0.28
C PHE A 25 -10.49 -5.38 0.38
N SER A 26 -9.76 -6.01 1.31
CA SER A 26 -9.68 -7.49 1.43
C SER A 26 -11.02 -8.19 1.53
N ASP A 27 -11.99 -7.52 2.18
CA ASP A 27 -13.32 -8.07 2.47
C ASP A 27 -14.35 -7.63 1.42
N LYS A 28 -13.97 -6.72 0.52
CA LYS A 28 -14.83 -6.17 -0.53
C LYS A 28 -14.57 -6.82 -1.88
N ILE A 29 -13.32 -7.18 -2.16
CA ILE A 29 -12.93 -7.82 -3.41
C ILE A 29 -13.52 -9.23 -3.47
N ILE A 30 -14.30 -9.48 -4.51
CA ILE A 30 -14.87 -10.79 -4.82
C ILE A 30 -13.95 -11.44 -5.86
N THR A 31 -13.25 -12.51 -5.48
CA THR A 31 -12.26 -13.18 -6.34
C THR A 31 -12.07 -14.64 -5.95
N ASN A 32 -11.60 -15.44 -6.91
CA ASN A 32 -11.11 -16.82 -6.69
C ASN A 32 -9.58 -16.88 -6.54
N ALA A 33 -8.89 -15.74 -6.44
CA ALA A 33 -7.47 -15.71 -6.17
C ALA A 33 -7.14 -16.38 -4.82
N THR A 34 -6.00 -17.05 -4.76
CA THR A 34 -5.50 -17.71 -3.55
C THR A 34 -5.37 -16.70 -2.41
N ARG A 35 -6.07 -16.94 -1.30
CA ARG A 35 -5.99 -16.06 -0.12
C ARG A 35 -4.72 -16.34 0.68
N SER A 36 -4.07 -15.28 1.13
CA SER A 36 -3.02 -15.38 2.15
C SER A 36 -3.61 -15.87 3.47
N VAL A 37 -2.90 -16.77 4.15
CA VAL A 37 -3.26 -17.24 5.49
C VAL A 37 -2.56 -16.36 6.52
N ARG A 38 -3.32 -15.78 7.44
CA ARG A 38 -2.76 -14.94 8.50
C ARG A 38 -2.16 -15.81 9.60
N ALA A 39 -0.88 -15.58 9.91
CA ALA A 39 -0.24 -16.22 11.06
C ALA A 39 -0.84 -15.69 12.38
N PRO A 40 -1.08 -16.54 13.39
CA PRO A 40 -1.59 -16.12 14.71
C PRO A 40 -0.64 -15.16 15.43
N SER A 41 0.66 -15.38 15.28
CA SER A 41 1.73 -14.56 15.85
C SER A 41 2.84 -14.34 14.82
N LEU A 42 3.60 -13.25 15.01
CA LEU A 42 4.73 -12.87 14.18
C LEU A 42 5.97 -12.81 15.08
N GLY A 43 7.01 -13.54 14.72
CA GLY A 43 8.32 -13.49 15.39
C GLY A 43 9.42 -13.07 14.43
N TYR A 44 10.48 -12.48 14.95
CA TYR A 44 11.71 -12.16 14.21
C TYR A 44 12.94 -12.43 15.08
N LEU A 45 14.05 -12.80 14.45
CA LEU A 45 15.21 -13.36 15.15
C LEU A 45 15.84 -12.38 16.16
N ALA A 46 15.85 -11.08 15.85
CA ALA A 46 16.39 -10.06 16.72
C ALA A 46 15.61 -9.88 18.05
N GLN A 47 14.44 -10.51 18.21
CA GLN A 47 13.75 -10.58 19.52
C GLN A 47 14.49 -11.47 20.52
N GLU A 48 15.10 -12.54 20.03
CA GLU A 48 15.74 -13.58 20.85
C GLU A 48 17.26 -13.43 20.85
N VAL A 49 17.83 -12.97 19.74
CA VAL A 49 19.26 -12.73 19.58
C VAL A 49 19.46 -11.26 19.21
N PRO A 50 19.64 -10.37 20.21
CA PRO A 50 19.89 -8.95 19.95
C PRO A 50 21.09 -8.75 19.02
N ASP A 51 21.04 -7.69 18.22
CA ASP A 51 22.09 -7.25 17.28
C ASP A 51 22.45 -8.23 16.15
N ILE A 52 21.72 -9.34 15.99
CA ILE A 52 21.94 -10.29 14.89
C ILE A 52 21.73 -9.63 13.52
N SER A 53 22.74 -9.73 12.65
CA SER A 53 22.71 -9.16 11.30
C SER A 53 22.21 -10.16 10.25
N VAL A 54 21.85 -9.64 9.06
CA VAL A 54 21.47 -10.48 7.92
C VAL A 54 22.67 -11.30 7.44
N GLU A 55 23.84 -10.66 7.43
CA GLU A 55 25.11 -11.21 6.98
C GLU A 55 25.55 -12.39 7.86
N GLU A 56 25.46 -12.24 9.19
CA GLU A 56 25.77 -13.33 10.13
C GLU A 56 24.84 -14.54 9.93
N VAL A 57 23.54 -14.31 9.76
CA VAL A 57 22.58 -15.38 9.49
C VAL A 57 22.87 -16.07 8.17
N MET A 58 23.17 -15.30 7.11
CA MET A 58 23.57 -15.86 5.81
C MET A 58 24.82 -16.74 5.95
N ASP A 59 25.84 -16.29 6.67
CA ASP A 59 27.05 -17.06 6.92
C ASP A 59 26.78 -18.38 7.66
N ILE A 60 25.93 -18.35 8.69
CA ILE A 60 25.53 -19.54 9.45
C ILE A 60 24.78 -20.52 8.56
N LEU A 61 23.84 -20.05 7.75
CA LEU A 61 23.07 -20.87 6.81
C LEU A 61 23.97 -21.48 5.75
N MET A 62 24.88 -20.70 5.15
CA MET A 62 25.85 -21.21 4.17
C MET A 62 26.77 -22.26 4.77
N LYS A 63 27.31 -22.04 5.98
CA LYS A 63 28.16 -23.03 6.68
C LYS A 63 27.39 -24.31 6.98
N SER A 64 26.14 -24.20 7.42
CA SER A 64 25.30 -25.37 7.71
C SER A 64 24.96 -26.15 6.43
N PHE A 65 24.63 -25.44 5.35
CA PHE A 65 24.36 -26.06 4.05
C PHE A 65 25.59 -26.80 3.52
N LYS A 66 26.77 -26.19 3.53
CA LYS A 66 28.03 -26.84 3.11
C LYS A 66 28.36 -28.11 3.90
N LYS A 67 28.01 -28.18 5.19
CA LYS A 67 28.23 -29.39 6.00
C LYS A 67 27.30 -30.54 5.64
N GLN A 68 26.13 -30.23 5.08
CA GLN A 68 25.10 -31.22 4.75
C GLN A 68 25.40 -31.96 3.43
N TYR A 69 26.17 -31.35 2.53
CA TYR A 69 26.42 -31.88 1.18
C TYR A 69 27.91 -32.10 0.93
N LEU A 70 28.23 -33.17 0.20
CA LEU A 70 29.62 -33.58 -0.07
C LEU A 70 30.41 -32.55 -0.90
N ASP A 71 29.74 -31.92 -1.86
CA ASP A 71 30.30 -30.85 -2.68
C ASP A 71 29.30 -29.69 -2.75
N THR A 72 29.79 -28.46 -2.59
CA THR A 72 28.98 -27.26 -2.62
C THR A 72 29.80 -26.11 -3.16
N LYS A 73 29.40 -25.62 -4.34
CA LYS A 73 29.92 -24.38 -4.91
C LYS A 73 29.01 -23.22 -4.50
N VAL A 74 29.57 -22.23 -3.82
CA VAL A 74 28.87 -20.97 -3.51
C VAL A 74 29.28 -19.93 -4.53
N LEU A 75 28.29 -19.31 -5.17
CA LEU A 75 28.46 -18.17 -6.05
C LEU A 75 27.90 -16.95 -5.32
N VAL A 76 28.75 -15.95 -5.09
CA VAL A 76 28.33 -14.63 -4.58
C VAL A 76 28.13 -13.74 -5.78
N LEU A 77 26.90 -13.24 -5.92
CA LEU A 77 26.50 -12.36 -7.01
C LEU A 77 26.69 -10.90 -6.55
N SER A 78 27.22 -10.04 -7.43
CA SER A 78 27.28 -8.60 -7.18
C SER A 78 25.89 -7.98 -7.27
N GLU A 79 25.68 -6.83 -6.61
CA GLU A 79 24.38 -6.13 -6.60
C GLU A 79 23.92 -5.71 -8.00
N ASN A 80 24.86 -5.38 -8.88
CA ASN A 80 24.58 -5.05 -10.27
C ASN A 80 24.90 -6.26 -11.15
N LEU A 81 23.90 -7.11 -11.37
CA LEU A 81 23.98 -8.18 -12.37
C LEU A 81 23.50 -7.63 -13.72
N THR A 82 24.43 -7.02 -14.46
CA THR A 82 24.15 -6.47 -15.79
C THR A 82 24.70 -7.33 -16.92
N ASP A 83 25.39 -8.42 -16.59
CA ASP A 83 26.05 -9.28 -17.57
C ASP A 83 25.18 -10.46 -18.01
N ASP A 84 24.41 -10.23 -19.08
CA ASP A 84 23.60 -11.27 -19.73
C ASP A 84 24.48 -12.38 -20.36
N ALA A 85 25.77 -12.12 -20.60
CA ALA A 85 26.67 -13.17 -21.11
C ALA A 85 26.97 -14.23 -20.04
N GLN A 86 27.04 -13.83 -18.77
CA GLN A 86 27.20 -14.75 -17.65
C GLN A 86 25.89 -15.47 -17.31
N PHE A 87 24.75 -14.79 -17.45
CA PHE A 87 23.41 -15.32 -17.17
C PHE A 87 22.46 -15.04 -18.34
N PRO A 88 22.46 -15.88 -19.39
CA PRO A 88 21.65 -15.65 -20.58
C PRO A 88 20.16 -15.49 -20.26
N GLY A 89 19.56 -14.38 -20.70
CA GLY A 89 18.14 -14.07 -20.48
C GLY A 89 17.84 -13.43 -19.12
N LEU A 90 18.84 -13.11 -18.30
CA LEU A 90 18.66 -12.43 -17.02
C LEU A 90 17.97 -11.08 -17.18
N LEU A 91 18.45 -10.24 -18.10
CA LEU A 91 17.91 -8.89 -18.29
C LEU A 91 16.47 -8.94 -18.83
N GLU A 92 16.16 -9.92 -19.68
CA GLU A 92 14.81 -10.13 -20.17
C GLU A 92 13.88 -10.58 -19.05
N CYS A 93 14.31 -11.54 -18.22
CA CYS A 93 13.56 -12.00 -17.05
C CYS A 93 13.34 -10.86 -16.05
N GLU A 94 14.36 -10.05 -15.76
CA GLU A 94 14.23 -8.90 -14.87
C GLU A 94 13.19 -7.90 -15.42
N ARG A 95 13.29 -7.57 -16.71
CA ARG A 95 12.34 -6.66 -17.37
C ARG A 95 10.91 -7.21 -17.32
N GLU A 96 10.72 -8.51 -17.55
CA GLU A 96 9.41 -9.15 -17.44
C GLU A 96 8.88 -9.06 -15.99
N LEU A 97 9.67 -9.49 -15.01
CA LEU A 97 9.27 -9.52 -13.60
C LEU A 97 8.93 -8.12 -13.05
N ARG A 98 9.55 -7.07 -13.59
CA ARG A 98 9.25 -5.67 -13.25
C ARG A 98 8.07 -5.07 -14.04
N SER A 99 7.63 -5.71 -15.11
CA SER A 99 6.58 -5.18 -15.97
C SER A 99 5.24 -5.11 -15.24
N TRP A 100 4.42 -4.12 -15.59
CA TRP A 100 3.06 -4.02 -15.07
C TRP A 100 2.22 -5.26 -15.43
N ASP A 101 2.43 -5.78 -16.64
CA ASP A 101 1.72 -6.95 -17.15
C ASP A 101 2.01 -8.20 -16.30
N TRP A 102 3.23 -8.29 -15.73
CA TRP A 102 3.57 -9.33 -14.76
C TRP A 102 3.01 -9.04 -13.36
N ILE A 103 3.36 -7.89 -12.77
CA ILE A 103 3.04 -7.57 -11.37
C ILE A 103 1.53 -7.50 -11.14
N TYR A 104 0.79 -6.90 -12.06
CA TYR A 104 -0.65 -6.66 -11.93
C TYR A 104 -1.47 -7.40 -12.99
N GLY A 105 -0.95 -7.51 -14.22
CA GLY A 105 -1.65 -8.15 -15.32
C GLY A 105 -1.86 -9.66 -15.16
N ARG A 106 -1.10 -10.32 -14.27
CA ARG A 106 -1.32 -11.74 -13.90
C ARG A 106 -2.36 -11.94 -12.80
N THR A 107 -2.95 -10.87 -12.25
CA THR A 107 -3.97 -10.97 -11.20
C THR A 107 -5.20 -11.71 -11.74
N PRO A 108 -5.69 -12.77 -11.07
CA PRO A 108 -6.94 -13.42 -11.43
C PRO A 108 -8.09 -12.43 -11.46
N GLN A 109 -9.12 -12.73 -12.25
CA GLN A 109 -10.31 -11.92 -12.31
C GLN A 109 -10.89 -11.63 -10.91
N PHE A 110 -11.37 -10.40 -10.74
CA PHE A 110 -12.12 -10.03 -9.55
C PHE A 110 -13.19 -8.99 -9.85
N THR A 111 -14.14 -8.88 -8.93
CA THR A 111 -15.15 -7.84 -8.92
C THR A 111 -14.92 -6.96 -7.70
N LEU A 112 -14.93 -5.64 -7.91
CA LEU A 112 -14.80 -4.64 -6.86
C LEU A 112 -16.10 -3.83 -6.78
N PRO A 113 -16.89 -3.99 -5.70
CA PRO A 113 -18.00 -3.11 -5.42
C PRO A 113 -17.46 -1.73 -4.99
N LEU A 114 -17.86 -0.70 -5.73
CA LEU A 114 -17.64 0.71 -5.44
C LEU A 114 -18.91 1.29 -4.80
N TYR A 115 -18.88 2.59 -4.46
CA TYR A 115 -20.01 3.25 -3.82
C TYR A 115 -21.31 3.19 -4.65
N SER A 116 -21.22 3.60 -5.93
CA SER A 116 -22.35 3.65 -6.85
C SER A 116 -22.24 2.63 -7.98
N ASP A 117 -21.12 1.92 -8.08
CA ASP A 117 -20.80 1.09 -9.24
C ASP A 117 -20.26 -0.28 -8.80
N ARG A 118 -20.17 -1.20 -9.74
CA ARG A 118 -19.50 -2.48 -9.55
C ARG A 118 -18.62 -2.74 -10.77
N ILE A 119 -17.32 -2.71 -10.56
CA ILE A 119 -16.36 -2.92 -11.64
C ILE A 119 -15.90 -4.37 -11.68
N ARG A 120 -15.75 -4.90 -12.90
CA ARG A 120 -15.07 -6.17 -13.15
C ARG A 120 -13.69 -5.88 -13.69
N VAL A 121 -12.69 -6.58 -13.16
CA VAL A 121 -11.29 -6.42 -13.55
C VAL A 121 -10.73 -7.77 -13.98
N GLU A 122 -10.11 -7.78 -15.15
CA GLU A 122 -9.44 -8.95 -15.73
C GLU A 122 -8.05 -8.53 -16.18
N GLN A 123 -7.02 -9.29 -15.77
CA GLN A 123 -5.63 -8.97 -16.10
C GLN A 123 -5.25 -7.52 -15.76
N GLY A 124 -5.79 -7.00 -14.65
CA GLY A 124 -5.60 -5.63 -14.19
C GLY A 124 -6.30 -4.54 -15.01
N ILE A 125 -7.08 -4.91 -16.04
CA ILE A 125 -7.87 -4.01 -16.89
C ILE A 125 -9.34 -4.06 -16.47
N VAL A 126 -10.01 -2.91 -16.42
CA VAL A 126 -11.45 -2.85 -16.15
C VAL A 126 -12.21 -3.32 -17.39
N THR A 127 -13.02 -4.36 -17.26
CA THR A 127 -13.81 -4.95 -18.36
C THR A 127 -15.29 -4.59 -18.29
N GLU A 128 -15.81 -4.32 -17.09
CA GLU A 128 -17.21 -3.92 -16.89
C GLU A 128 -17.29 -2.79 -15.86
N SER A 129 -18.15 -1.81 -16.12
CA SER A 129 -18.56 -0.73 -15.22
C SER A 129 -19.92 -0.22 -15.70
N ALA A 130 -20.92 -0.18 -14.82
CA ALA A 130 -22.26 0.26 -15.19
C ALA A 130 -22.36 1.79 -15.17
N GLU A 131 -21.74 2.42 -14.16
CA GLU A 131 -21.83 3.86 -13.95
C GLU A 131 -20.76 4.66 -14.69
N ASN A 132 -19.59 4.07 -14.95
CA ASN A 132 -18.48 4.78 -15.56
C ASN A 132 -17.86 4.01 -16.75
N PRO A 133 -18.54 4.02 -17.92
CA PRO A 133 -18.05 3.35 -19.13
C PRO A 133 -16.65 3.79 -19.58
N LYS A 134 -16.20 4.98 -19.18
CA LYS A 134 -14.86 5.49 -19.51
C LYS A 134 -13.74 4.70 -18.83
N LEU A 135 -14.04 3.96 -17.76
CA LEU A 135 -13.04 3.09 -17.11
C LEU A 135 -12.76 1.84 -17.94
N ILE A 136 -13.72 1.37 -18.74
CA ILE A 136 -13.60 0.13 -19.49
C ILE A 136 -12.43 0.23 -20.48
N GLY A 137 -11.60 -0.82 -20.52
CA GLY A 137 -10.39 -0.89 -21.33
C GLY A 137 -9.16 -0.22 -20.71
N ASN A 138 -9.31 0.46 -19.57
CA ASN A 138 -8.18 1.08 -18.87
C ASN A 138 -7.66 0.18 -17.75
N ARG A 139 -6.37 0.36 -17.42
CA ARG A 139 -5.78 -0.20 -16.21
C ARG A 139 -6.54 0.31 -14.99
N LEU A 140 -6.73 -0.58 -14.01
CA LEU A 140 -7.30 -0.19 -12.74
C LEU A 140 -6.49 0.98 -12.15
N PRO A 141 -7.13 2.13 -11.83
CA PRO A 141 -6.40 3.30 -11.34
C PRO A 141 -5.61 2.97 -10.09
N GLN A 142 -4.36 3.46 -10.00
CA GLN A 142 -3.54 3.26 -8.80
C GLN A 142 -4.19 3.89 -7.56
N ASP A 143 -4.91 5.01 -7.74
CA ASP A 143 -5.73 5.60 -6.69
C ASP A 143 -7.13 4.95 -6.63
N LEU A 144 -7.16 3.72 -6.16
CA LEU A 144 -8.39 2.99 -5.85
C LEU A 144 -9.29 3.73 -4.85
N PHE A 145 -8.77 4.70 -4.07
CA PHE A 145 -9.58 5.46 -3.13
C PHE A 145 -10.55 6.41 -3.82
N GLN A 146 -10.10 7.10 -4.86
CA GLN A 146 -10.99 7.95 -5.66
C GLN A 146 -12.10 7.12 -6.30
N ALA A 147 -11.75 5.96 -6.86
CA ALA A 147 -12.73 5.04 -7.43
C ALA A 147 -13.70 4.50 -6.37
N TYR A 148 -13.21 4.19 -5.17
CA TYR A 148 -14.03 3.66 -4.08
C TYR A 148 -15.02 4.69 -3.52
N LEU A 149 -14.61 5.95 -3.39
CA LEU A 149 -15.46 7.01 -2.83
C LEU A 149 -16.47 7.57 -3.83
N GLY A 150 -16.21 7.45 -5.14
CA GLY A 150 -17.15 7.90 -6.18
C GLY A 150 -17.23 9.42 -6.35
N PHE A 151 -16.29 10.18 -5.80
CA PHE A 151 -16.15 11.63 -6.00
C PHE A 151 -14.66 12.04 -6.04
N SER A 152 -14.36 13.05 -6.87
CA SER A 152 -13.04 13.69 -6.88
C SER A 152 -12.88 14.52 -5.60
N VAL A 153 -11.85 14.20 -4.82
CA VAL A 153 -11.45 15.02 -3.67
C VAL A 153 -10.46 16.06 -4.18
N GLU A 154 -10.92 17.27 -4.49
CA GLU A 154 -9.99 18.37 -4.80
C GLU A 154 -9.27 18.86 -3.53
N PRO A 155 -8.00 19.28 -3.63
CA PRO A 155 -7.30 19.91 -2.52
C PRO A 155 -8.03 21.19 -2.09
N LEU A 156 -8.63 21.20 -0.90
CA LEU A 156 -9.20 22.41 -0.35
C LEU A 156 -8.08 23.25 0.28
N LEU A 157 -7.87 24.47 -0.23
CA LEU A 157 -6.91 25.45 0.31
C LEU A 157 -5.45 24.95 0.39
N GLY A 158 -5.00 24.18 -0.61
CA GLY A 158 -3.60 23.71 -0.67
C GLY A 158 -3.24 22.61 0.32
N ILE A 159 -4.22 22.11 1.08
CA ILE A 159 -4.05 20.95 1.96
C ILE A 159 -4.26 19.69 1.12
N ASP A 160 -3.26 18.82 1.08
CA ASP A 160 -3.37 17.48 0.52
C ASP A 160 -4.35 16.65 1.36
N LEU A 161 -5.62 16.70 0.95
CA LEU A 161 -6.71 16.04 1.65
C LEU A 161 -6.58 14.51 1.59
N ALA A 162 -5.85 13.95 0.61
CA ALA A 162 -5.60 12.51 0.53
C ALA A 162 -4.66 12.04 1.66
N LYS A 163 -3.63 12.84 1.97
CA LYS A 163 -2.72 12.60 3.10
C LYS A 163 -3.41 12.77 4.45
N GLN A 164 -4.26 13.79 4.59
CA GLN A 164 -5.13 13.96 5.76
C GLN A 164 -6.08 12.75 5.91
N LEU A 165 -6.81 12.36 4.85
CA LEU A 165 -7.73 11.23 4.88
C LEU A 165 -7.05 9.90 5.26
N ALA A 166 -5.77 9.72 4.92
CA ALA A 166 -4.97 8.58 5.39
C ALA A 166 -4.72 8.61 6.91
N HIS A 167 -4.53 9.79 7.51
CA HIS A 167 -4.53 9.97 8.97
C HIS A 167 -5.91 9.75 9.59
N TRP A 168 -6.99 10.26 8.96
CA TRP A 168 -8.36 10.02 9.40
C TRP A 168 -8.72 8.52 9.35
N LYS A 169 -8.19 7.76 8.40
CA LYS A 169 -8.30 6.29 8.36
C LYS A 169 -7.68 5.59 9.58
N ALA A 170 -6.64 6.15 10.17
CA ALA A 170 -6.09 5.63 11.42
C ALA A 170 -7.07 5.88 12.58
N TYR A 171 -7.68 7.07 12.62
CA TYR A 171 -8.73 7.43 13.59
C TYR A 171 -10.03 6.60 13.41
N LEU A 172 -10.46 6.35 12.17
CA LEU A 172 -11.63 5.53 11.84
C LEU A 172 -11.42 4.02 12.05
N ARG A 173 -10.18 3.55 12.26
CA ARG A 173 -9.96 2.15 12.71
C ARG A 173 -10.35 1.94 14.17
N GLU A 174 -10.51 3.02 14.94
CA GLU A 174 -10.96 2.97 16.32
C GLU A 174 -12.50 3.10 16.46
N THR A 175 -13.23 3.35 15.36
CA THR A 175 -14.70 3.41 15.44
C THR A 175 -15.30 2.03 15.70
N PRO A 176 -16.23 1.90 16.67
CA PRO A 176 -16.85 0.63 17.01
C PRO A 176 -17.55 -0.03 15.81
N THR A 177 -17.48 -1.35 15.72
CA THR A 177 -18.20 -2.14 14.72
C THR A 177 -19.71 -1.87 14.81
N GLY A 178 -20.27 -1.24 13.77
CA GLY A 178 -21.70 -0.93 13.66
C GLY A 178 -22.04 0.46 13.10
N TYR A 179 -21.05 1.35 12.95
CA TYR A 179 -21.27 2.68 12.36
C TYR A 179 -21.09 2.72 10.84
N ASP A 180 -21.99 3.42 10.14
CA ASP A 180 -21.90 3.65 8.70
C ASP A 180 -20.70 4.57 8.39
N PRO A 181 -19.70 4.11 7.61
CA PRO A 181 -18.55 4.91 7.20
C PRO A 181 -18.93 6.24 6.55
N LYS A 182 -20.12 6.35 5.92
CA LYS A 182 -20.65 7.59 5.34
C LYS A 182 -20.96 8.64 6.40
N ILE A 183 -21.53 8.24 7.54
CA ILE A 183 -21.84 9.16 8.65
C ILE A 183 -20.54 9.64 9.28
N VAL A 184 -19.55 8.78 9.43
CA VAL A 184 -18.29 9.20 10.05
C VAL A 184 -17.45 10.07 9.12
N ALA A 185 -17.42 9.78 7.82
CA ALA A 185 -16.79 10.65 6.83
C ALA A 185 -17.51 12.00 6.72
N LEU A 186 -18.84 12.01 6.68
CA LEU A 186 -19.64 13.24 6.67
C LEU A 186 -19.43 14.06 7.95
N GLN A 187 -19.44 13.42 9.12
CA GLN A 187 -19.16 14.10 10.39
C GLN A 187 -17.72 14.60 10.44
N ALA A 188 -16.73 13.84 9.96
CA ALA A 188 -15.35 14.29 9.86
C ALA A 188 -15.20 15.50 8.93
N THR A 189 -15.85 15.50 7.77
CA THR A 189 -15.84 16.62 6.82
C THR A 189 -16.57 17.83 7.40
N VAL A 190 -17.74 17.65 8.03
CA VAL A 190 -18.49 18.72 8.68
C VAL A 190 -17.71 19.29 9.86
N VAL A 191 -17.10 18.46 10.70
CA VAL A 191 -16.24 18.86 11.83
C VAL A 191 -15.01 19.60 11.32
N THR A 192 -14.33 19.10 10.28
CA THR A 192 -13.16 19.78 9.70
C THR A 192 -13.53 21.12 9.08
N ALA A 193 -14.66 21.19 8.38
CA ALA A 193 -15.19 22.45 7.83
C ALA A 193 -15.59 23.43 8.95
N PHE A 194 -16.25 22.95 10.02
CA PHE A 194 -16.60 23.78 11.18
C PHE A 194 -15.37 24.27 11.94
N PHE A 195 -14.38 23.41 12.18
CA PHE A 195 -13.17 23.77 12.90
C PHE A 195 -12.27 24.70 12.07
N GLY A 196 -12.11 24.44 10.76
CA GLY A 196 -11.32 25.28 9.86
C GLY A 196 -11.97 26.62 9.54
N ALA A 197 -13.29 26.67 9.35
CA ALA A 197 -13.98 27.89 8.93
C ALA A 197 -14.54 28.75 10.08
N LEU A 198 -14.84 28.17 11.24
CA LEU A 198 -15.47 28.90 12.36
C LEU A 198 -14.59 28.93 13.62
N LEU A 199 -14.02 27.79 14.03
CA LEU A 199 -13.31 27.73 15.31
C LEU A 199 -11.88 28.28 15.22
N TYR A 200 -11.14 27.96 14.15
CA TYR A 200 -9.77 28.42 13.96
C TYR A 200 -9.66 29.95 13.81
N PRO A 201 -10.51 30.65 13.02
CA PRO A 201 -10.50 32.11 12.97
C PRO A 201 -10.89 32.76 14.30
N LEU A 202 -11.80 32.13 15.06
CA LEU A 202 -12.23 32.61 16.37
C LEU A 202 -11.11 32.45 17.42
N ILE A 203 -10.43 31.31 17.44
CA ILE A 203 -9.27 31.08 18.31
C ILE A 203 -8.14 32.03 17.94
N ALA A 204 -7.80 32.18 16.66
CA ALA A 204 -6.77 33.12 16.19
C ALA A 204 -7.08 34.58 16.56
N TYR A 205 -8.37 34.98 16.51
CA TYR A 205 -8.83 36.29 16.97
C TYR A 205 -8.62 36.49 18.48
N PHE A 206 -8.89 35.47 19.31
CA PHE A 206 -8.69 35.54 20.76
C PHE A 206 -7.24 35.35 21.21
N THR A 207 -6.40 34.68 20.42
CA THR A 207 -4.97 34.47 20.73
C THR A 207 -4.05 35.49 20.06
N GLY A 208 -4.59 36.41 19.26
CA GLY A 208 -3.84 37.51 18.64
C GLY A 208 -2.95 37.11 17.46
N ASP A 209 -3.12 35.89 16.93
CA ASP A 209 -2.32 35.40 15.81
C ASP A 209 -2.90 35.95 14.49
N SER A 210 -2.24 36.97 13.94
CA SER A 210 -2.73 37.81 12.83
C SER A 210 -2.06 37.47 11.49
N SER A 211 -1.72 36.20 11.28
CA SER A 211 -1.10 35.72 10.04
C SER A 211 -2.02 35.75 8.80
N VAL A 212 -3.34 35.96 8.95
CA VAL A 212 -4.31 35.96 7.83
C VAL A 212 -4.65 37.35 7.27
N VAL A 213 -4.23 38.44 7.92
CA VAL A 213 -4.64 39.81 7.48
C VAL A 213 -3.76 40.38 6.35
N SER A 214 -2.61 39.77 6.05
CA SER A 214 -1.61 40.42 5.16
C SER A 214 -1.78 40.20 3.65
N GLU A 215 -2.51 39.16 3.20
CA GLU A 215 -2.56 38.84 1.76
C GLU A 215 -3.53 39.68 0.93
N LYS A 216 -4.45 40.44 1.55
CA LYS A 216 -5.45 41.22 0.79
C LYS A 216 -5.01 42.63 0.37
N LYS A 217 -3.77 43.04 0.64
CA LYS A 217 -3.29 44.42 0.38
C LYS A 217 -2.32 44.59 -0.80
N ARG A 218 -2.05 43.54 -1.59
CA ARG A 218 -1.21 43.64 -2.81
C ARG A 218 -1.98 43.22 -4.06
N ALA A 219 -2.98 44.02 -4.42
CA ALA A 219 -3.52 44.07 -5.79
C ALA A 219 -4.28 45.39 -5.96
N VAL A 220 -3.54 46.46 -6.27
CA VAL A 220 -4.00 47.65 -7.01
C VAL A 220 -2.92 47.98 -8.02
#